data_AF-A0A5C1I945-F1
#
_entry.id   AF-A0A5C1I945-F1
#
_cell.length_a   1.000
_cell.length_b   1.000
_cell.length_c   1.000
_cell.angle_alpha   90.00
_cell.angle_beta   90.00
_cell.angle_gamma   90.00
#
_symmetry.space_group_name_H-M   'P 1'
#
loop_
_entity.id
_entity.type
_entity.pdbx_description
1 polymer ?
#
loop_
_entity_poly.entity_id
_entity_poly.type
_entity_poly.pdbx_seq_one_letter_code
_entity_poly.pdbx_strand_id
1 'polypeptide(L)'
;MLKCKCPRCRRGDMFKGSPYSFSNKINLNCPHCNLFFEIEPGYFYAAMYVSYALNVGEALGIAWLTYLLTHNQDSPWLYLGAIILGCFALAPVNFRYSRVFLLYWLSPKIHYQSYLDTDDIPGKS
;
A
#
# COMPACT_ATOMS: atom_id res chain seq x y z
N MET A 1 2.21 6.72 6.88
CA MET A 1 1.51 6.01 5.80
C MET A 1 2.01 6.39 4.39
N LEU A 2 1.87 7.64 3.94
CA LEU A 2 2.22 8.09 2.57
C LEU A 2 3.65 7.73 2.10
N LYS A 3 4.65 7.78 2.99
CA LYS A 3 6.04 7.44 2.65
C LYS A 3 6.37 5.95 2.77
N CYS A 4 5.38 5.08 2.97
CA CYS A 4 5.58 3.64 3.20
C CYS A 4 6.66 3.32 4.27
N LYS A 5 6.66 4.12 5.34
CA LYS A 5 7.56 3.97 6.48
C LYS A 5 6.99 2.99 7.50
N CYS A 6 7.88 2.33 8.23
CA CYS A 6 7.53 1.40 9.30
C CYS A 6 6.56 2.04 10.30
N PRO A 7 5.43 1.40 10.64
CA PRO A 7 4.44 1.96 11.58
C PRO A 7 4.97 2.12 13.01
N ARG A 8 5.94 1.29 13.42
CA ARG A 8 6.52 1.31 14.78
C ARG A 8 7.48 2.48 14.99
N CYS A 9 8.44 2.68 14.08
CA CYS A 9 9.51 3.68 14.23
C CYS A 9 9.40 4.87 13.27
N ARG A 10 8.55 4.82 12.23
CA ARG A 10 8.38 5.85 11.18
C ARG A 10 9.63 6.25 10.38
N ARG A 11 10.80 5.67 10.67
CA ARG A 11 12.08 5.89 9.98
C ARG A 11 12.39 4.88 8.89
N GLY A 12 12.29 3.59 9.21
CA GLY A 12 12.68 2.52 8.30
C GLY A 12 11.75 2.37 7.09
N ASP A 13 12.33 2.15 5.92
CA ASP A 13 11.59 1.94 4.68
C ASP A 13 11.06 0.51 4.58
N MET A 14 9.76 0.37 4.30
CA MET A 14 9.14 -0.95 4.10
C MET A 14 9.45 -1.54 2.72
N PHE A 15 9.61 -0.70 1.71
CA PHE A 15 9.85 -1.11 0.34
C PHE A 15 11.20 -0.59 -0.15
N LYS A 16 11.88 -1.37 -0.98
CA LYS A 16 13.06 -0.93 -1.71
C LYS A 16 12.60 -0.23 -3.00
N GLY A 17 13.07 1.00 -3.24
CA GLY A 17 12.87 1.74 -4.48
C GLY A 17 11.50 2.43 -4.65
N SER A 18 11.28 2.99 -5.85
CA SER A 18 10.06 3.73 -6.26
C SER A 18 8.90 2.78 -6.61
N PRO A 19 7.62 3.19 -6.44
CA PRO A 19 6.45 2.39 -6.82
C PRO A 19 6.47 1.89 -8.26
N TYR A 20 7.07 2.63 -9.19
CA TYR A 20 7.13 2.21 -10.60
C TYR A 20 8.44 1.52 -10.97
N SER A 21 9.29 1.22 -9.98
CA SER A 21 10.55 0.52 -10.23
C SER A 21 10.32 -0.98 -10.40
N PHE A 22 11.06 -1.61 -11.31
CA PHE A 22 11.04 -3.05 -11.56
C PHE A 22 11.37 -3.89 -10.31
N SER A 23 12.07 -3.30 -9.32
CA SER A 23 12.43 -3.94 -8.06
C SER A 23 11.55 -3.44 -6.90
N ASN A 24 10.23 -3.61 -7.02
CA ASN A 24 9.26 -3.35 -5.94
C ASN A 24 9.33 -4.41 -4.81
N LYS A 25 10.51 -4.63 -4.25
CA LYS A 25 10.70 -5.63 -3.18
C LYS A 25 10.32 -5.05 -1.83
N ILE A 26 9.56 -5.81 -1.06
CA ILE A 26 9.30 -5.52 0.35
C ILE A 26 10.47 -6.03 1.20
N ASN A 27 10.83 -5.27 2.23
CA ASN A 27 11.74 -5.74 3.26
C ASN A 27 10.99 -6.75 4.17
N LEU A 28 11.65 -7.84 4.57
CA LEU A 28 11.09 -8.77 5.57
C LEU A 28 11.09 -8.13 6.97
N ASN A 29 12.19 -7.42 7.30
CA ASN A 29 12.37 -6.71 8.55
C ASN A 29 12.60 -5.21 8.29
N CYS A 30 12.15 -4.38 9.21
CA CYS A 30 12.44 -2.96 9.20
C CYS A 30 13.96 -2.73 9.32
N PRO A 31 14.60 -1.96 8.43
CA PRO A 31 16.05 -1.72 8.48
C PRO A 31 16.50 -0.89 9.70
N HIS A 32 15.56 -0.26 10.41
CA HIS A 32 15.85 0.59 11.57
C HIS A 32 15.60 -0.14 12.90
N CYS A 33 14.35 -0.52 13.17
CA CYS A 33 13.96 -1.16 14.44
C CYS A 33 13.88 -2.70 14.38
N ASN A 34 14.33 -3.31 13.27
CA ASN A 34 14.32 -4.75 13.01
C ASN A 34 12.96 -5.45 13.13
N LEU A 35 11.85 -4.69 13.14
CA LEU A 35 10.50 -5.22 13.18
C LEU A 35 10.25 -6.14 11.98
N PHE A 36 9.89 -7.39 12.23
CA PHE A 36 9.40 -8.29 11.22
C PHE A 36 8.01 -7.83 10.73
N PHE A 37 7.86 -7.58 9.44
CA PHE A 37 6.62 -7.02 8.89
C PHE A 37 5.50 -8.06 8.73
N GLU A 38 5.83 -9.34 8.67
CA GLU A 38 4.86 -10.44 8.64
C GLU A 38 4.51 -10.87 10.07
N ILE A 39 3.65 -10.11 10.73
CA ILE A 39 3.33 -10.31 12.15
C ILE A 39 2.51 -11.59 12.38
N GLU A 40 1.63 -11.91 11.43
CA GLU A 40 0.63 -12.96 11.57
C GLU A 40 0.72 -13.94 10.40
N PRO A 41 0.65 -15.27 10.65
CA PRO A 41 0.55 -16.25 9.58
C PRO A 41 -0.75 -15.98 8.80
N GLY A 42 -0.61 -15.71 7.50
CA GLY A 42 -1.73 -15.28 6.65
C GLY A 42 -1.78 -13.79 6.33
N TYR A 43 -0.82 -12.98 6.80
CA TYR A 43 -0.68 -11.56 6.45
C TYR A 43 -0.76 -11.30 4.94
N PHE A 44 -0.14 -12.16 4.11
CA PHE A 44 -0.21 -12.04 2.65
C PHE A 44 -1.63 -12.22 2.10
N TYR A 45 -2.41 -13.13 2.67
CA TYR A 45 -3.81 -13.33 2.28
C TYR A 45 -4.68 -12.14 2.69
N ALA A 46 -4.50 -11.62 3.90
CA ALA A 46 -5.20 -10.40 4.32
C ALA A 46 -4.86 -9.21 3.42
N ALA A 47 -3.59 -9.05 3.01
CA ALA A 47 -3.17 -7.99 2.11
C ALA A 47 -3.81 -8.11 0.70
N MET A 48 -4.09 -9.33 0.24
CA MET A 48 -4.81 -9.58 -1.00
C MET A 48 -6.26 -9.07 -0.92
N TYR A 49 -6.97 -9.33 0.18
CA TYR A 49 -8.34 -8.84 0.37
C TYR A 49 -8.41 -7.32 0.43
N VAL A 50 -7.47 -6.67 1.12
CA VAL A 50 -7.36 -5.21 1.13
C VAL A 50 -7.11 -4.67 -0.27
N SER A 51 -6.24 -5.32 -1.05
CA SER A 51 -5.98 -4.94 -2.45
C SER A 51 -7.24 -5.06 -3.31
N TYR A 52 -8.04 -6.10 -3.10
CA TYR A 52 -9.30 -6.25 -3.82
C TYR A 52 -10.29 -5.12 -3.49
N ALA A 53 -10.47 -4.81 -2.20
CA ALA A 53 -11.33 -3.70 -1.78
C ALA A 53 -10.88 -2.35 -2.37
N LEU A 54 -9.56 -2.09 -2.42
CA LEU A 54 -9.01 -0.90 -3.05
C LEU A 54 -9.26 -0.86 -4.56
N ASN A 55 -9.07 -1.99 -5.27
CA ASN A 55 -9.36 -2.08 -6.71
C ASN A 55 -10.85 -1.87 -7.02
N VAL A 56 -11.75 -2.40 -6.19
CA VAL A 56 -13.20 -2.18 -6.35
C VAL A 56 -13.53 -0.70 -6.16
N GLY A 57 -12.99 -0.06 -5.11
CA GLY A 57 -13.16 1.38 -4.88
C GLY A 57 -12.59 2.22 -6.02
N GLU A 58 -11.43 1.84 -6.55
CA GLU A 58 -10.81 2.48 -7.71
C GLU A 58 -11.67 2.35 -8.97
N ALA A 59 -12.15 1.13 -9.29
CA ALA A 59 -12.98 0.91 -10.47
C ALA A 59 -14.28 1.73 -10.40
N LEU A 60 -14.93 1.79 -9.24
CA LEU A 60 -16.10 2.64 -9.02
C LEU A 60 -15.76 4.13 -9.13
N GLY A 61 -14.62 4.55 -8.56
CA GLY A 61 -14.15 5.93 -8.65
C GLY A 61 -13.82 6.36 -10.08
N ILE A 62 -13.16 5.49 -10.85
CA ILE A 62 -12.87 5.73 -12.27
C ILE A 62 -14.16 5.78 -13.07
N ALA A 63 -15.09 4.85 -12.85
CA ALA A 63 -16.38 4.87 -13.53
C ALA A 63 -17.13 6.18 -13.26
N TRP A 64 -17.17 6.60 -12.00
CA TRP A 64 -17.83 7.85 -11.61
C TRP A 64 -17.14 9.09 -12.20
N LEU A 65 -15.80 9.15 -12.15
CA LEU A 65 -15.03 10.22 -12.77
C LEU A 65 -15.24 10.30 -14.28
N THR A 66 -15.26 9.15 -14.94
CA THR A 66 -15.49 9.02 -16.38
C THR A 66 -16.86 9.53 -16.77
N TYR A 67 -17.88 9.21 -15.97
CA TYR A 67 -19.22 9.75 -16.12
C TYR A 67 -19.25 11.28 -15.96
N LEU A 68 -18.62 11.82 -14.91
CA LEU A 68 -18.58 13.27 -14.67
C LEU A 68 -17.89 14.05 -15.79
N LEU A 69 -16.82 13.49 -16.38
CA LEU A 69 -16.08 14.15 -17.46
C LEU A 69 -16.81 14.07 -18.80
N THR A 70 -17.37 12.90 -19.12
CA THR A 70 -17.87 12.62 -20.46
C THR A 70 -19.36 12.89 -20.59
N HIS A 71 -20.13 12.83 -19.48
CA HIS A 71 -21.60 12.82 -19.44
C HIS A 71 -22.28 11.75 -20.32
N ASN A 72 -21.51 10.88 -20.96
CA ASN A 72 -21.98 9.79 -21.79
C ASN A 72 -22.30 8.56 -20.94
N GLN A 73 -23.52 8.04 -21.07
CA GLN A 73 -23.95 6.80 -20.43
C GLN A 73 -23.99 5.61 -21.39
N ASP A 74 -23.93 5.85 -22.70
CA ASP A 74 -24.26 4.83 -23.71
C ASP A 74 -23.07 3.99 -24.19
N SER A 75 -21.83 4.38 -23.88
CA SER A 75 -20.63 3.70 -24.38
C SER A 75 -19.93 2.86 -23.31
N PRO A 76 -20.30 1.57 -23.15
CA PRO A 76 -19.68 0.70 -22.14
C PRO A 76 -18.17 0.48 -22.39
N TRP A 77 -17.74 0.56 -23.66
CA TRP A 77 -16.33 0.41 -24.04
C TRP A 77 -15.43 1.51 -23.45
N LEU A 78 -15.96 2.72 -23.31
CA LEU A 78 -15.23 3.85 -22.75
C LEU A 78 -14.96 3.63 -21.25
N TYR A 79 -15.95 3.16 -20.50
CA TYR A 79 -15.79 2.79 -19.09
C TYR A 79 -14.84 1.62 -18.91
N LEU A 80 -14.97 0.58 -19.75
CA LEU A 80 -14.10 -0.59 -19.70
C LEU A 80 -12.64 -0.19 -19.96
N GLY A 81 -12.38 0.60 -20.99
CA GLY A 81 -11.04 1.09 -21.32
C GLY A 81 -10.45 1.95 -20.21
N ALA A 82 -11.23 2.87 -19.65
CA ALA A 82 -10.79 3.74 -18.56
C ALA A 82 -10.44 2.96 -17.28
N ILE A 83 -11.30 2.01 -16.89
CA ILE A 83 -11.08 1.17 -15.70
C ILE A 83 -9.83 0.30 -15.90
N ILE A 84 -9.69 -0.38 -17.04
CA ILE A 84 -8.51 -1.21 -17.31
C ILE A 84 -7.25 -0.36 -17.27
N LEU A 85 -7.24 0.78 -17.94
CA LEU A 85 -6.06 1.67 -17.99
C LEU A 85 -5.70 2.19 -16.60
N GLY A 86 -6.70 2.61 -15.81
CA GLY A 86 -6.50 3.05 -14.43
C GLY A 86 -5.92 1.94 -13.55
N CYS A 87 -6.55 0.76 -13.56
CA CYS A 87 -6.10 -0.38 -12.76
C CYS A 87 -4.65 -0.79 -13.11
N PHE A 88 -4.27 -0.79 -14.39
CA PHE A 88 -2.89 -1.09 -14.78
C PHE A 88 -1.90 -0.01 -14.37
N ALA A 89 -2.29 1.28 -14.48
CA ALA A 89 -1.45 2.40 -14.05
C ALA A 89 -1.27 2.46 -12.52
N LEU A 90 -2.28 2.05 -11.76
CA LEU A 90 -2.29 2.06 -10.29
C LEU A 90 -1.94 0.70 -9.67
N ALA A 91 -1.81 -0.36 -10.46
CA ALA A 91 -1.42 -1.69 -9.99
C ALA A 91 -0.23 -1.72 -9.00
N PRO A 92 0.94 -1.10 -9.30
CA PRO A 92 2.06 -1.10 -8.36
C PRO A 92 1.79 -0.29 -7.09
N VAL A 93 0.96 0.75 -7.20
CA VAL A 93 0.57 1.62 -6.11
C VAL A 93 -0.36 0.88 -5.16
N ASN A 94 -1.41 0.25 -5.69
CA ASN A 94 -2.34 -0.59 -4.93
C ASN A 94 -1.60 -1.70 -4.18
N PHE A 95 -0.65 -2.37 -4.84
CA PHE A 95 0.15 -3.42 -4.21
C PHE A 95 0.92 -2.93 -2.97
N ARG A 96 1.50 -1.73 -3.03
CA ARG A 96 2.22 -1.13 -1.88
C ARG A 96 1.25 -0.72 -0.79
N TYR A 97 0.21 0.04 -1.14
CA TYR A 97 -0.70 0.62 -0.16
C TYR A 97 -1.56 -0.41 0.55
N SER A 98 -1.92 -1.52 -0.11
CA SER A 98 -2.67 -2.61 0.54
C SER A 98 -1.96 -3.13 1.78
N ARG A 99 -0.64 -3.32 1.70
CA ARG A 99 0.20 -3.83 2.80
C ARG A 99 0.44 -2.79 3.88
N VAL A 100 0.67 -1.54 3.48
CA VAL A 100 0.81 -0.43 4.44
C VAL A 100 -0.49 -0.21 5.20
N PHE A 101 -1.63 -0.21 4.52
CA PHE A 101 -2.94 -0.04 5.13
C PHE A 101 -3.21 -1.14 6.15
N LEU A 102 -3.00 -2.40 5.77
CA LEU A 102 -3.14 -3.55 6.65
C LEU A 102 -2.32 -3.41 7.95
N LEU A 103 -1.06 -3.00 7.85
CA LEU A 103 -0.18 -2.84 9.02
C LEU A 103 -0.52 -1.63 9.90
N TYR A 104 -1.03 -0.55 9.32
CA TYR A 104 -1.39 0.66 10.07
C TYR A 104 -2.77 0.55 10.72
N TRP A 105 -3.72 -0.14 10.09
CA TRP A 105 -5.12 -0.17 10.51
C TRP A 105 -5.54 -1.51 11.12
N LEU A 106 -5.13 -2.63 10.53
CA LEU A 106 -5.62 -3.96 10.93
C LEU A 106 -4.68 -4.69 11.90
N SER A 107 -3.46 -4.20 12.12
CA SER A 107 -2.53 -4.77 13.09
C SER A 107 -2.47 -3.93 14.38
N PRO A 108 -3.42 -4.11 15.31
CA PRO A 108 -3.43 -3.37 16.58
C PRO A 108 -2.20 -3.63 17.44
N LYS A 109 -1.45 -4.71 17.16
CA LYS A 109 -0.22 -5.08 17.89
C LYS A 109 0.96 -4.12 17.64
N ILE A 110 0.92 -3.30 16.59
CA ILE A 110 2.01 -2.34 16.33
C ILE A 110 1.55 -0.93 16.67
N HIS A 111 2.09 -0.43 17.78
CA HIS A 111 1.99 0.97 18.13
C HIS A 111 3.28 1.71 17.77
N TYR A 112 3.11 3.00 17.51
CA TYR A 112 4.23 3.92 17.36
C TYR A 112 4.98 4.02 18.68
N GLN A 113 6.31 3.94 18.61
CA GLN A 113 7.21 4.03 19.75
C GLN A 113 8.16 5.20 19.52
N SER A 114 7.97 6.29 20.27
CA SER A 114 8.73 7.54 20.08
C SER A 114 10.22 7.38 20.35
N TYR A 115 10.61 6.51 21.28
CA TYR A 115 12.02 6.25 21.59
C TYR A 115 12.78 5.55 20.44
N LEU A 116 12.07 5.01 19.43
CA LEU A 116 12.67 4.41 18.23
C LEU A 116 12.69 5.38 17.03
N ASP A 117 12.16 6.60 17.18
CA ASP A 117 12.16 7.65 16.14
C ASP A 117 13.40 8.55 16.23
N THR A 118 14.52 7.94 16.60
CA THR A 118 15.86 8.52 16.56
C THR A 118 16.58 8.05 15.29
N ASP A 119 17.69 8.69 14.94
CA ASP A 119 18.54 8.24 13.83
C ASP A 119 19.48 7.09 14.24
N ASP A 120 19.58 6.82 15.56
CA ASP A 120 20.36 5.74 16.14
C ASP A 120 19.66 4.38 16.01
N ILE A 121 20.41 3.35 15.61
CA ILE A 121 19.90 1.98 15.47
C ILE A 121 19.84 1.33 16.86
N PRO A 122 18.64 1.01 17.39
CA PRO A 122 18.47 0.40 18.70
C PRO A 122 19.15 -0.98 18.75
N GLY A 123 20.03 -1.20 19.73
CA GLY A 123 20.74 -2.48 19.92
C GLY A 123 22.11 -2.58 19.25
N LYS A 124 22.61 -1.50 18.62
CA LYS A 124 24.03 -1.32 18.29
C LYS A 124 24.64 -0.31 19.27
N SER A 125 25.05 -0.78 20.45
CA SER A 125 25.91 -0.04 21.39
C SER A 125 27.15 -0.86 21.67
#